data_AF-A0A6B2SM25-F1
#
_entry.id   AF-A0A6B2SM25-F1
#
_cell.length_a   1.000
_cell.length_b   1.000
_cell.length_c   1.000
_cell.angle_alpha   90.00
_cell.angle_beta   90.00
_cell.angle_gamma   90.00
#
_symmetry.space_group_name_H-M   'P 1'
#
loop_
_entity.id
_entity.type
_entity.pdbx_description
1 polymer ?
#
loop_
_entity_poly.entity_id
_entity_poly.type
_entity_poly.pdbx_seq_one_letter_code
_entity_poly.pdbx_strand_id
1 'polypeptide(L)'
;MEPGGPDGAGEGPEAAGILASARGLVHPELRRAIETLPGSLRRVALYHFGWEHADGTPAAGTAGSTGKAIRPALVLTAARA
;
A
#
# COMPACT_ATOMS: atom_id res chain seq x y z
N MET A 1 -40.57 11.77 -10.79
CA MET A 1 -39.16 12.18 -10.57
C MET A 1 -38.82 11.69 -9.18
N GLU A 2 -38.40 10.43 -9.08
CA GLU A 2 -38.06 9.80 -7.80
C GLU A 2 -36.60 10.14 -7.44
N PRO A 3 -36.28 10.61 -6.23
CA PRO A 3 -34.92 10.92 -5.82
C PRO A 3 -34.15 9.64 -5.49
N GLY A 4 -32.89 9.56 -5.93
CA GLY A 4 -32.01 8.40 -5.81
C GLY A 4 -31.71 7.98 -4.37
N GLY A 5 -31.64 6.67 -4.15
CA GLY A 5 -31.45 6.02 -2.86
C GLY A 5 -30.06 6.20 -2.21
N PRO A 6 -29.94 5.86 -0.91
CA PRO A 6 -28.79 6.16 -0.04
C PRO A 6 -27.56 5.25 -0.21
N ASP A 7 -27.40 4.56 -1.34
CA ASP A 7 -26.43 3.46 -1.48
C ASP A 7 -24.96 3.95 -1.56
N GLY A 8 -24.72 5.21 -1.93
CA GLY A 8 -23.35 5.73 -2.10
C GLY A 8 -22.60 6.09 -0.82
N ALA A 9 -23.25 6.11 0.35
CA ALA A 9 -22.61 6.54 1.59
C ALA A 9 -21.77 5.43 2.26
N GLY A 10 -22.05 4.15 1.96
CA GLY A 10 -21.40 2.99 2.58
C GLY A 10 -20.23 2.39 1.79
N GLU A 11 -20.24 2.50 0.46
CA GLU A 11 -19.22 1.89 -0.41
C GLU A 11 -17.83 2.51 -0.22
N GLY A 12 -17.75 3.83 -0.01
CA GLY A 12 -16.50 4.55 0.22
C GLY A 12 -15.76 4.13 1.49
N PRO A 13 -16.43 4.12 2.66
CA PRO A 13 -15.85 3.62 3.91
C PRO A 13 -15.43 2.15 3.85
N GLU A 14 -16.24 1.29 3.23
CA GLU A 14 -15.92 -0.14 3.08
C GLU A 14 -14.69 -0.35 2.20
N ALA A 15 -14.64 0.30 1.03
CA ALA A 15 -13.49 0.25 0.14
C ALA A 15 -12.22 0.75 0.86
N ALA A 16 -12.31 1.86 1.60
CA ALA A 16 -11.19 2.37 2.39
C ALA A 16 -10.70 1.35 3.43
N GLY A 17 -11.61 0.63 4.10
CA GLY A 17 -11.30 -0.45 5.03
C GLY A 17 -10.56 -1.62 4.37
N ILE A 18 -11.03 -2.06 3.20
CA ILE A 18 -10.38 -3.12 2.41
C ILE A 18 -8.95 -2.71 2.02
N LEU A 19 -8.77 -1.48 1.54
CA LEU A 19 -7.46 -0.96 1.15
C LEU A 19 -6.51 -0.81 2.35
N ALA A 20 -7.01 -0.38 3.50
CA ALA A 20 -6.24 -0.29 4.73
C ALA A 20 -5.79 -1.68 5.21
N SER A 21 -6.69 -2.67 5.19
CA SER A 21 -6.38 -4.06 5.54
C SER A 21 -5.32 -4.65 4.60
N ALA A 22 -5.49 -4.49 3.29
CA ALA A 22 -4.53 -4.98 2.30
C ALA A 22 -3.14 -4.34 2.49
N ARG A 23 -3.08 -3.04 2.79
CA ARG A 23 -1.84 -2.34 3.11
C ARG A 23 -1.17 -2.90 4.37
N GLY A 24 -1.95 -3.14 5.43
CA GLY A 24 -1.46 -3.70 6.69
C GLY A 24 -0.88 -5.11 6.54
N LEU A 25 -1.42 -5.91 5.62
CA LEU A 25 -0.91 -7.26 5.33
C LEU A 25 0.34 -7.24 4.45
N VAL A 26 0.39 -6.38 3.44
CA VAL A 26 1.45 -6.42 2.43
C VAL A 26 2.68 -5.61 2.82
N HIS A 27 2.52 -4.45 3.48
CA HIS A 27 3.66 -3.58 3.77
C HIS A 27 4.75 -4.26 4.63
N PRO A 28 4.44 -5.00 5.71
CA PRO A 28 5.47 -5.64 6.52
C PRO A 28 6.27 -6.68 5.73
N GLU A 29 5.59 -7.51 4.93
CA GLU A 29 6.25 -8.54 4.11
C GLU A 29 7.07 -7.92 2.98
N LEU A 30 6.61 -6.81 2.41
CA LEU A 30 7.39 -6.05 1.43
C LEU A 30 8.69 -5.51 2.04
N ARG A 31 8.65 -4.96 3.26
CA ARG A 31 9.88 -4.51 3.95
C ARG A 31 10.84 -5.68 4.17
N ARG A 32 10.35 -6.80 4.69
CA ARG A 32 11.16 -8.00 4.92
C ARG A 32 11.80 -8.52 3.64
N ALA A 33 11.05 -8.57 2.54
CA ALA A 33 11.59 -8.98 1.25
C ALA A 33 12.74 -8.06 0.79
N ILE A 34 12.55 -6.73 0.90
CA ILE A 34 13.58 -5.74 0.55
C ILE A 34 14.84 -5.89 1.43
N GLU A 35 14.67 -6.19 2.72
CA GLU A 35 15.77 -6.43 3.65
C GLU A 35 16.62 -7.66 3.28
N THR A 36 16.12 -8.59 2.48
CA THR A 36 16.92 -9.74 2.00
C THR A 36 17.77 -9.43 0.76
N LEU A 37 17.53 -8.30 0.09
CA LEU A 37 18.25 -7.95 -1.14
C LEU A 37 19.73 -7.63 -0.86
N PRO A 38 20.65 -7.93 -1.81
CA PRO A 38 22.02 -7.42 -1.80
C PRO A 38 22.05 -5.89 -1.66
N GLY A 39 23.08 -5.36 -0.99
CA GLY A 39 23.11 -3.95 -0.59
C GLY A 39 22.89 -2.94 -1.71
N SER A 40 23.41 -3.18 -2.92
CA SER A 40 23.17 -2.31 -4.08
C SER A 40 21.71 -2.30 -4.53
N LEU A 41 21.08 -3.47 -4.63
CA LEU A 41 19.68 -3.62 -5.02
C LEU A 41 18.73 -3.11 -3.94
N ARG A 42 19.09 -3.30 -2.67
CA ARG A 42 18.35 -2.77 -1.54
C ARG A 42 18.25 -1.24 -1.60
N ARG A 43 19.38 -0.54 -1.78
CA ARG A 43 19.39 0.93 -1.90
C ARG A 43 18.50 1.42 -3.04
N VAL A 44 18.59 0.77 -4.20
CA VAL A 44 17.73 1.08 -5.37
C VAL A 44 16.26 0.92 -4.99
N ALA A 45 15.88 -0.20 -4.37
CA ALA A 45 14.51 -0.43 -3.93
C ALA A 45 14.04 0.62 -2.91
N LEU A 46 14.83 0.88 -1.86
CA LEU A 46 14.49 1.86 -0.82
C LEU A 46 14.28 3.27 -1.38
N TYR A 47 15.13 3.69 -2.32
CA TYR A 47 14.95 4.95 -3.04
C TYR A 47 13.66 4.96 -3.88
N HIS A 48 13.37 3.91 -4.66
CA HIS A 48 12.17 3.85 -5.49
C HIS A 48 10.87 3.80 -4.68
N PHE A 49 10.88 3.18 -3.49
CA PHE A 49 9.76 3.23 -2.57
C PHE A 49 9.65 4.58 -1.84
N GLY A 50 10.61 5.50 -2.03
CA GLY A 50 10.67 6.75 -1.31
C GLY A 50 10.87 6.56 0.18
N TRP A 51 11.54 5.48 0.59
CA TRP A 51 11.87 5.19 1.99
C TRP A 51 13.25 5.73 2.37
N GLU A 52 14.13 5.90 1.39
CA GLU A 52 15.41 6.60 1.53
C GLU A 52 15.55 7.63 0.41
N HIS A 53 16.28 8.71 0.69
CA HIS A 53 16.75 9.65 -0.32
C HIS A 53 17.97 9.08 -1.06
N ALA A 54 18.38 9.75 -2.14
CA ALA A 54 19.50 9.28 -2.98
C ALA A 54 20.84 9.22 -2.23
N ASP A 55 20.98 9.97 -1.14
CA ASP A 55 22.14 9.96 -0.24
C ASP A 55 22.07 8.85 0.84
N GLY A 56 21.00 8.05 0.85
CA GLY A 56 20.76 6.99 1.83
C GLY A 56 20.16 7.49 3.15
N THR A 57 19.83 8.77 3.28
CA THR A 57 19.12 9.27 4.46
C THR A 57 17.66 8.79 4.45
N PRO A 58 17.06 8.41 5.59
CA PRO A 58 15.66 8.03 5.65
C PRO A 58 14.77 9.18 5.17
N ALA A 59 13.82 8.90 4.27
CA ALA A 59 12.84 9.89 3.87
C ALA A 59 11.87 10.17 5.03
N ALA A 60 11.70 11.45 5.39
CA ALA A 60 10.84 11.84 6.50
C ALA A 60 9.37 11.45 6.22
N GLY A 61 8.85 10.52 7.01
CA GLY A 61 7.45 10.12 7.03
C GLY A 61 7.25 8.62 6.85
N THR A 62 6.52 7.99 7.77
CA THR A 62 5.84 6.70 7.55
C THR A 62 4.86 6.74 6.37
N ALA A 63 4.69 7.90 5.73
CA ALA A 63 3.94 8.17 4.52
C ALA A 63 4.80 8.24 3.24
N GLY A 64 6.01 7.66 3.22
CA GLY A 64 6.71 7.38 1.96
C GLY A 64 5.77 6.63 1.04
N SER A 65 5.24 7.34 0.02
CA SER A 65 4.21 6.96 -0.95
C SER A 65 3.66 5.55 -0.75
N THR A 66 2.84 5.34 0.29
CA THR A 66 2.19 4.05 0.40
C THR A 66 1.14 4.03 -0.68
N GLY A 67 1.47 3.36 -1.79
CA GLY A 67 0.61 3.30 -2.96
C GLY A 67 -0.83 2.97 -2.57
N LYS A 68 -1.77 3.28 -3.46
CA LYS A 68 -3.22 3.19 -3.24
C LYS A 68 -3.75 1.82 -2.77
N ALA A 69 -2.90 0.79 -2.68
CA ALA A 69 -3.21 -0.58 -2.26
C ALA A 69 -4.28 -1.29 -3.11
N ILE A 70 -4.69 -0.71 -4.26
CA ILE A 70 -5.68 -1.31 -5.16
C ILE A 70 -5.24 -2.70 -5.63
N ARG A 71 -4.02 -2.83 -6.17
CA ARG A 71 -3.49 -4.12 -6.67
C ARG A 71 -3.45 -5.21 -5.57
N PRO A 72 -2.82 -4.99 -4.40
CA PRO A 72 -2.83 -6.00 -3.36
C PRO A 72 -4.23 -6.29 -2.79
N ALA A 73 -5.12 -5.29 -2.72
CA ALA A 73 -6.50 -5.52 -2.31
C ALA A 73 -7.23 -6.46 -3.27
N LEU A 74 -7.17 -6.21 -4.57
CA LEU A 74 -7.80 -7.07 -5.59
C LEU A 74 -7.28 -8.51 -5.54
N VAL A 75 -5.97 -8.69 -5.38
CA VAL A 75 -5.38 -10.03 -5.26
C VAL A 75 -5.87 -10.76 -4.00
N LEU A 76 -5.84 -10.08 -2.85
CA LEU A 76 -6.22 -10.68 -1.57
C LEU A 76 -7.73 -10.96 -1.47
N THR A 77 -8.59 -10.11 -2.05
CA THR A 77 -10.02 -10.37 -2.08
C THR A 77 -10.36 -11.51 -3.05
N ALA A 78 -9.76 -11.53 -4.24
CA ALA A 78 -9.96 -12.62 -5.20
C ALA A 78 -9.50 -13.98 -4.64
N ALA A 79 -8.40 -14.02 -3.89
CA ALA A 79 -7.88 -15.25 -3.28
C ALA A 79 -8.74 -15.80 -2.12
N ARG A 80 -9.66 -14.99 -1.56
CA ARG A 80 -10.55 -15.37 -0.45
C ARG A 80 -11.95 -15.79 -0.90
N ALA A 81 -12.28 -15.56 -2.17
CA ALA A 81 -13.61 -15.81 -2.75
C ALA A 81 -13.90 -17.31 -2.92
#